data_AF-A0A2N5ZAP1-F1
#
_entry.id   AF-A0A2N5ZAP1-F1
#
_cell.length_a   1.000
_cell.length_b   1.000
_cell.length_c   1.000
_cell.angle_alpha   90.00
_cell.angle_beta   90.00
_cell.angle_gamma   90.00
#
_symmetry.space_group_name_H-M   'P 1'
#
loop_
_entity.id
_entity.type
_entity.pdbx_description
1 polymer ?
#
loop_
_entity_poly.entity_id
_entity_poly.type
_entity_poly.pdbx_seq_one_letter_code
_entity_poly.pdbx_strand_id
1 'polypeptide(L)'
;MKIALSKSLLERFKIYTFCVSIYSEADWNEKVNSEFLKRESVLEISDDIIPNGKTKLTFDCYTKDARHIHLFLKDFLDKEEKELTIKIDDIFQLDISSLMENPGCLCPWLSPVVSSSGDLTICCNDSFFDMSLGDLNKNDIYDLWFDSEKIKKYRYSHISGNYENMFLCQRCLGEKSIDLSLGLLNEYTKEHQALFGLERYYKARIRKKKIIKHLMIETSSVCQNACIYCNQKNDSIKDSRGKDNLFIDVDKLKKLIKDFDNNEYFFENIHLFWLGEPLLHEEFPKILELLEANKELFSKVELHTNAQEMDTNIVKNILKINFPLKIHYSVDANTKDVYMSLKGNPFLEKVKENIQNIILETKEKVNIIHVLQFIVHKQNQFELSDFKEYWIRFFKENDLDHQITSFFDFNKKHIIYFRKWDPIKKTDILESDRLFLETRENLLHIGHEGFVDHKEIDKKTTIKKICFSPFEYLVIASTGKITFCCHDTLLENLDFNIFDHTIFEFEKKLKAFIEDHICDRISLCKECSVRKSINSHEAILEEVLYFCRRFNIDPEAILNKEFL
;
A
#
# COMPACT_ATOMS: atom_id res chain seq x y z
N MET A 1 -46.93 -23.65 25.72
CA MET A 1 -47.80 -23.66 24.52
C MET A 1 -46.94 -23.34 23.31
N LYS A 2 -46.85 -24.27 22.34
CA LYS A 2 -46.20 -24.03 21.05
C LYS A 2 -47.15 -23.21 20.17
N ILE A 3 -46.69 -22.08 19.67
CA ILE A 3 -47.23 -21.46 18.45
C ILE A 3 -46.01 -21.24 17.55
N ALA A 4 -45.96 -22.01 16.47
CA ALA A 4 -45.00 -21.82 15.39
C ALA A 4 -45.49 -20.66 14.53
N LEU A 5 -44.66 -19.62 14.38
CA LEU A 5 -44.78 -18.63 13.33
C LEU A 5 -43.57 -18.80 12.39
N SER A 6 -43.85 -18.71 11.09
CA SER A 6 -43.06 -19.25 9.99
C SER A 6 -41.65 -18.66 9.86
N LYS A 7 -40.71 -19.55 9.52
CA LYS A 7 -39.28 -19.30 9.21
C LYS A 7 -39.03 -18.17 8.19
N SER A 8 -40.02 -17.77 7.40
CA SER A 8 -39.90 -16.73 6.37
C SER A 8 -40.10 -15.29 6.85
N LEU A 9 -40.51 -15.03 8.10
CA LEU A 9 -40.64 -13.67 8.64
C LEU A 9 -39.42 -13.23 9.47
N LEU A 10 -38.61 -14.18 9.98
CA LEU A 10 -37.41 -13.92 10.79
C LEU A 10 -36.17 -13.62 9.96
N GLU A 11 -36.12 -13.99 8.68
CA GLU A 11 -34.95 -13.71 7.81
C GLU A 11 -34.93 -12.30 7.20
N ARG A 12 -36.02 -11.53 7.30
CA ARG A 12 -36.08 -10.15 6.75
C ARG A 12 -35.94 -9.03 7.78
N PHE A 13 -35.76 -9.35 9.07
CA PHE A 13 -35.77 -8.37 10.17
C PHE A 13 -34.42 -8.20 10.91
N LYS A 14 -33.29 -8.44 10.24
CA LYS A 14 -31.93 -8.20 10.80
C LYS A 14 -31.34 -6.81 10.52
N ILE A 15 -32.18 -5.81 10.24
CA ILE A 15 -31.74 -4.43 10.01
C ILE A 15 -32.40 -3.54 11.08
N TYR A 16 -31.56 -3.13 12.02
CA TYR A 16 -31.69 -2.01 12.96
C TYR A 16 -32.69 -2.09 14.14
N THR A 17 -32.11 -1.74 15.30
CA THR A 17 -32.69 -1.32 16.59
C THR A 17 -33.21 -2.38 17.56
N PHE A 18 -32.72 -2.30 18.82
CA PHE A 18 -33.47 -2.72 20.00
C PHE A 18 -33.18 -1.81 21.21
N CYS A 19 -34.26 -1.50 21.93
CA CYS A 19 -34.34 -0.73 23.17
C CYS A 19 -34.63 -1.68 24.37
N VAL A 20 -33.99 -1.38 25.52
CA VAL A 20 -34.38 -1.55 26.95
C VAL A 20 -34.63 -2.94 27.56
N SER A 21 -33.89 -3.27 28.64
CA SER A 21 -34.41 -3.84 29.93
C SER A 21 -33.41 -3.64 31.10
N ILE A 22 -33.90 -3.62 32.34
CA ILE A 22 -33.20 -3.39 33.63
C ILE A 22 -32.54 -4.69 34.11
N TYR A 23 -31.31 -4.65 34.67
CA TYR A 23 -30.57 -5.86 35.06
C TYR A 23 -29.79 -5.73 36.38
N SER A 24 -29.61 -6.88 37.05
CA SER A 24 -28.96 -7.08 38.36
C SER A 24 -27.48 -7.53 38.22
N GLU A 25 -26.71 -7.55 39.31
CA GLU A 25 -25.27 -7.92 39.33
C GLU A 25 -24.98 -9.33 38.74
N ALA A 26 -25.97 -10.24 38.76
CA ALA A 26 -25.86 -11.57 38.14
C ALA A 26 -25.89 -11.52 36.59
N ASP A 27 -26.63 -10.57 36.00
CA ASP A 27 -26.72 -10.38 34.54
C ASP A 27 -25.42 -9.77 33.96
N TRP A 28 -24.66 -9.03 34.79
CA TRP A 28 -23.38 -8.45 34.41
C TRP A 28 -22.35 -9.54 34.09
N ASN A 29 -22.24 -10.55 34.95
CA ASN A 29 -21.36 -11.69 34.72
C ASN A 29 -21.77 -12.53 33.49
N GLU A 30 -23.07 -12.61 33.16
CA GLU A 30 -23.55 -13.36 32.00
C GLU A 30 -23.31 -12.62 30.68
N LYS A 31 -23.48 -11.29 30.65
CA LYS A 31 -23.15 -10.45 29.47
C LYS A 31 -21.66 -10.34 29.21
N VAL A 32 -20.84 -10.12 30.25
CA VAL A 32 -19.37 -10.07 30.12
C VAL A 32 -18.82 -11.43 29.68
N ASN A 33 -19.43 -12.54 30.09
CA ASN A 33 -19.06 -13.90 29.65
C ASN A 33 -19.70 -14.35 28.34
N SER A 34 -20.53 -13.53 27.70
CA SER A 34 -21.15 -13.86 26.41
C SER A 34 -20.08 -14.00 25.31
N GLU A 35 -20.32 -14.88 24.32
CA GLU A 35 -19.37 -15.17 23.22
C GLU A 35 -18.89 -13.93 22.44
N PHE A 36 -19.59 -12.80 22.57
CA PHE A 36 -19.24 -11.53 21.94
C PHE A 36 -18.01 -10.85 22.56
N LEU A 37 -17.83 -10.93 23.90
CA LEU A 37 -16.71 -10.30 24.62
C LEU A 37 -15.49 -11.23 24.79
N LYS A 38 -15.67 -12.53 24.54
CA LYS A 38 -14.58 -13.53 24.59
C LYS A 38 -13.67 -13.55 23.36
N ARG A 39 -14.02 -12.81 22.30
CA ARG A 39 -13.12 -12.62 21.16
C ARG A 39 -12.15 -11.49 21.51
N GLU A 40 -10.95 -11.89 21.95
CA GLU A 40 -9.71 -11.09 22.01
C GLU A 40 -9.55 -10.00 23.09
N SER A 41 -10.35 -9.99 24.15
CA SER A 41 -10.15 -9.04 25.26
C SER A 41 -9.79 -9.76 26.57
N VAL A 42 -8.60 -9.52 27.13
CA VAL A 42 -8.28 -9.88 28.51
C VAL A 42 -8.75 -8.73 29.40
N LEU A 43 -9.87 -8.93 30.09
CA LEU A 43 -10.48 -7.96 31.00
C LEU A 43 -9.87 -8.10 32.40
N GLU A 44 -8.96 -7.20 32.78
CA GLU A 44 -8.63 -6.94 34.18
C GLU A 44 -9.40 -5.69 34.65
N ILE A 45 -10.11 -5.84 35.77
CA ILE A 45 -10.94 -4.78 36.36
C ILE A 45 -10.30 -4.39 37.69
N SER A 46 -9.94 -3.12 37.81
CA SER A 46 -9.55 -2.52 39.09
C SER A 46 -10.56 -1.44 39.48
N ASP A 47 -11.14 -1.58 40.67
CA ASP A 47 -12.05 -0.61 41.26
C ASP A 47 -11.24 0.42 42.08
N ASP A 48 -11.09 1.62 41.54
CA ASP A 48 -10.50 2.75 42.27
C ASP A 48 -11.59 3.79 42.60
N ILE A 49 -11.68 4.19 43.87
CA ILE A 49 -12.62 5.23 44.33
C ILE A 49 -12.00 6.60 44.04
N ILE A 50 -12.71 7.45 43.28
CA ILE A 50 -12.28 8.82 42.95
C ILE A 50 -13.01 9.87 43.83
N PRO A 51 -12.43 11.08 43.99
CA PRO A 51 -12.87 12.08 45.00
C PRO A 51 -14.32 12.58 44.89
N ASN A 52 -15.03 12.29 43.80
CA ASN A 52 -16.40 12.72 43.58
C ASN A 52 -17.47 11.69 44.01
N GLY A 53 -17.08 10.63 44.74
CA GLY A 53 -17.99 9.57 45.21
C GLY A 53 -18.34 8.52 44.16
N LYS A 54 -17.87 8.69 42.92
CA LYS A 54 -18.00 7.70 41.84
C LYS A 54 -16.93 6.62 41.93
N THR A 55 -17.26 5.43 41.43
CA THR A 55 -16.29 4.33 41.28
C THR A 55 -15.73 4.36 39.85
N LYS A 56 -14.41 4.42 39.72
CA LYS A 56 -13.73 4.36 38.42
C LYS A 56 -13.53 2.92 38.02
N LEU A 57 -14.11 2.53 36.88
CA LEU A 57 -13.85 1.23 36.27
C LEU A 57 -12.78 1.41 35.21
N THR A 58 -11.62 0.80 35.44
CA THR A 58 -10.52 0.79 34.47
C THR A 58 -10.54 -0.53 33.71
N PHE A 59 -10.48 -0.45 32.39
CA PHE A 59 -10.45 -1.59 31.48
C PHE A 59 -9.17 -1.56 30.65
N ASP A 60 -8.40 -2.64 30.69
CA ASP A 60 -7.34 -2.89 29.72
C ASP A 60 -7.98 -3.54 28.48
N CYS A 61 -8.08 -2.77 27.40
CA CYS A 61 -8.76 -3.19 26.17
C CYS A 61 -7.74 -3.31 25.04
N TYR A 62 -7.46 -4.55 24.64
CA TYR A 62 -6.56 -4.85 23.52
C TYR A 62 -7.27 -4.84 22.16
N THR A 63 -8.53 -4.39 22.09
CA THR A 63 -9.36 -4.45 20.87
C THR A 63 -9.89 -3.10 20.38
N LYS A 64 -10.26 -3.08 19.09
CA LYS A 64 -10.70 -1.94 18.27
C LYS A 64 -12.10 -1.40 18.61
N ASP A 65 -12.78 -1.93 19.63
CA ASP A 65 -14.21 -1.76 19.88
C ASP A 65 -14.56 -0.99 21.17
N ALA A 66 -13.63 -0.17 21.66
CA ALA A 66 -13.76 0.65 22.87
C ALA A 66 -15.08 1.46 22.97
N ARG A 67 -15.62 1.95 21.84
CA ARG A 67 -16.95 2.61 21.80
C ARG A 67 -18.14 1.67 21.87
N HIS A 68 -18.07 0.49 21.26
CA HIS A 68 -19.16 -0.49 21.38
C HIS A 68 -19.27 -0.97 22.82
N ILE A 69 -18.14 -1.11 23.53
CA ILE A 69 -18.12 -1.40 24.97
C ILE A 69 -18.80 -0.26 25.75
N HIS A 70 -18.44 1.01 25.52
CA HIS A 70 -19.10 2.14 26.19
C HIS A 70 -20.60 2.23 25.85
N LEU A 71 -21.00 2.14 24.58
CA LEU A 71 -22.41 2.18 24.16
C LEU A 71 -23.23 1.01 24.72
N PHE A 72 -22.63 -0.17 24.83
CA PHE A 72 -23.25 -1.36 25.41
C PHE A 72 -23.41 -1.26 26.94
N LEU A 73 -22.50 -0.54 27.61
CA LEU A 73 -22.48 -0.36 29.06
C LEU A 73 -23.06 0.98 29.52
N LYS A 74 -23.39 1.89 28.60
CA LYS A 74 -23.82 3.27 28.90
C LYS A 74 -24.99 3.32 29.88
N ASP A 75 -26.04 2.57 29.60
CA ASP A 75 -27.22 2.47 30.47
C ASP A 75 -26.90 1.97 31.89
N PHE A 76 -25.82 1.19 32.06
CA PHE A 76 -25.35 0.71 33.36
C PHE A 76 -24.46 1.74 34.06
N LEU A 77 -23.51 2.33 33.33
CA LEU A 77 -22.61 3.37 33.85
C LEU A 77 -23.40 4.60 34.35
N ASP A 78 -24.43 5.00 33.60
CA ASP A 78 -25.30 6.12 33.93
C ASP A 78 -26.18 5.82 35.16
N LYS A 79 -26.62 4.56 35.35
CA LYS A 79 -27.45 4.14 36.50
C LYS A 79 -26.67 3.97 37.80
N GLU A 80 -25.43 3.51 37.71
CA GLU A 80 -24.58 3.21 38.88
C GLU A 80 -23.61 4.35 39.22
N GLU A 81 -23.73 5.50 38.55
CA GLU A 81 -22.83 6.66 38.66
C GLU A 81 -21.33 6.28 38.52
N LYS A 82 -21.01 5.43 37.55
CA LYS A 82 -19.62 4.96 37.31
C LYS A 82 -18.99 5.66 36.11
N GLU A 83 -17.67 5.84 36.14
CA GLU A 83 -16.88 6.37 35.02
C GLU A 83 -16.05 5.27 34.37
N LEU A 84 -16.02 5.28 33.03
CA LEU A 84 -15.33 4.28 32.22
C LEU A 84 -14.03 4.86 31.65
N THR A 85 -12.89 4.29 32.04
CA THR A 85 -11.61 4.57 31.39
C THR A 85 -11.11 3.34 30.67
N ILE A 86 -10.80 3.49 29.38
CA ILE A 86 -10.23 2.43 28.57
C ILE A 86 -8.75 2.75 28.32
N LYS A 87 -7.87 1.84 28.72
CA LYS A 87 -6.45 1.87 28.38
C LYS A 87 -6.25 1.10 27.07
N ILE A 88 -5.62 1.74 26.11
CA ILE A 88 -5.26 1.15 24.81
C ILE A 88 -3.73 1.25 24.69
N ASP A 89 -3.05 0.13 24.97
CA ASP A 89 -1.60 -0.01 25.10
C ASP A 89 -0.92 0.96 26.10
N ASP A 90 0.31 0.64 26.51
CA ASP A 90 1.07 1.26 27.62
C ASP A 90 1.35 2.78 27.49
N ILE A 91 0.87 3.44 26.44
CA ILE A 91 1.21 4.83 26.09
C ILE A 91 0.02 5.79 26.23
N PHE A 92 -1.25 5.34 26.16
CA PHE A 92 -2.40 6.25 26.04
C PHE A 92 -3.62 5.89 26.91
N GLN A 93 -4.08 6.87 27.69
CA GLN A 93 -5.36 6.83 28.40
C GLN A 93 -6.39 7.66 27.61
N LEU A 94 -7.50 7.05 27.20
CA LEU A 94 -8.58 7.70 26.47
C LEU A 94 -9.86 7.74 27.33
N ASP A 95 -10.39 8.94 27.54
CA ASP A 95 -11.70 9.15 28.14
C ASP A 95 -12.77 9.20 27.04
N ILE A 96 -13.54 8.11 26.97
CA ILE A 96 -14.53 7.90 25.89
C ILE A 96 -15.79 8.73 26.09
N SER A 97 -16.06 9.22 27.30
CA SER A 97 -17.22 10.07 27.58
C SER A 97 -17.17 11.38 26.75
N SER A 98 -15.97 11.90 26.51
CA SER A 98 -15.73 13.14 25.74
C SER A 98 -15.97 13.03 24.23
N LEU A 99 -15.87 11.83 23.65
CA LEU A 99 -16.02 11.59 22.20
C LEU A 99 -17.46 11.75 21.71
N MET A 100 -18.46 11.71 22.61
CA MET A 100 -19.88 11.76 22.24
C MET A 100 -20.49 13.16 22.26
N GLU A 101 -19.85 14.14 22.90
CA GLU A 101 -20.48 15.45 23.15
C GLU A 101 -20.22 16.48 22.04
N ASN A 102 -19.26 16.26 21.14
CA ASN A 102 -18.90 17.28 20.13
C ASN A 102 -18.33 16.65 18.84
N PRO A 103 -19.12 16.53 17.75
CA PRO A 103 -18.62 15.97 16.50
C PRO A 103 -17.45 16.79 15.92
N GLY A 104 -16.50 16.07 15.31
CA GLY A 104 -15.33 16.64 14.65
C GLY A 104 -15.70 17.50 13.44
N CYS A 105 -14.88 18.52 13.11
CA CYS A 105 -15.04 19.32 11.90
C CYS A 105 -13.85 19.10 10.95
N LEU A 106 -14.10 18.99 9.62
CA LEU A 106 -13.07 18.73 8.60
C LEU A 106 -12.32 19.98 8.10
N CYS A 107 -12.71 21.19 8.52
CA CYS A 107 -12.07 22.41 8.04
C CYS A 107 -10.52 22.43 8.18
N PRO A 108 -9.90 21.88 9.26
CA PRO A 108 -8.44 21.81 9.36
C PRO A 108 -7.73 20.93 8.32
N TRP A 109 -8.49 20.17 7.51
CA TRP A 109 -7.96 19.37 6.40
C TRP A 109 -8.34 19.96 5.04
N LEU A 110 -9.51 20.59 4.94
CA LEU A 110 -10.11 20.94 3.65
C LEU A 110 -10.16 22.43 3.34
N SER A 111 -10.11 23.29 4.36
CA SER A 111 -10.53 24.70 4.22
C SER A 111 -9.47 25.68 4.74
N PRO A 112 -8.26 25.71 4.15
CA PRO A 112 -7.30 26.77 4.46
C PRO A 112 -7.86 28.13 4.03
N VAL A 113 -7.72 29.13 4.91
CA VAL A 113 -8.12 30.51 4.61
C VAL A 113 -6.94 31.43 4.83
N VAL A 114 -6.69 32.29 3.84
CA VAL A 114 -5.57 33.24 3.85
C VAL A 114 -6.14 34.66 3.92
N SER A 115 -5.67 35.44 4.88
CA SER A 115 -6.03 36.87 4.99
C SER A 115 -5.31 37.69 3.90
N SER A 116 -5.77 38.92 3.67
CA SER A 116 -5.05 39.87 2.81
C SER A 116 -3.70 40.30 3.37
N SER A 117 -3.46 40.12 4.68
CA SER A 117 -2.15 40.32 5.32
C SER A 117 -1.22 39.11 5.18
N GLY A 118 -1.70 37.99 4.62
CA GLY A 118 -0.93 36.76 4.41
C GLY A 118 -1.03 35.74 5.54
N ASP A 119 -1.80 36.01 6.60
CA ASP A 119 -1.99 35.04 7.68
C ASP A 119 -2.83 33.85 7.20
N LEU A 120 -2.41 32.64 7.56
CA LEU A 120 -3.09 31.38 7.23
C LEU A 120 -3.84 30.84 8.45
N THR A 121 -5.12 30.53 8.32
CA THR A 121 -5.94 29.87 9.35
C THR A 121 -6.65 28.62 8.80
N ILE A 122 -7.18 27.81 9.72
CA ILE A 122 -7.79 26.48 9.50
C ILE A 122 -9.27 26.51 9.10
N CYS A 123 -9.92 27.67 9.12
CA CYS A 123 -11.36 27.76 8.92
C CYS A 123 -11.81 29.14 8.44
N CYS A 124 -12.78 29.19 7.54
CA CYS A 124 -13.42 30.45 7.11
C CYS A 124 -14.23 31.15 8.20
N ASN A 125 -14.61 30.43 9.26
CA ASN A 125 -15.31 31.01 10.39
C ASN A 125 -14.35 31.70 11.38
N ASP A 126 -13.03 31.55 11.21
CA ASP A 126 -12.00 32.20 12.02
C ASP A 126 -11.67 33.59 11.47
N SER A 127 -12.66 34.48 11.46
CA SER A 127 -12.56 35.82 10.86
C SER A 127 -11.50 36.72 11.52
N PHE A 128 -11.13 36.42 12.77
CA PHE A 128 -10.11 37.15 13.51
C PHE A 128 -8.73 36.49 13.43
N PHE A 129 -8.61 35.33 12.78
CA PHE A 129 -7.38 34.57 12.67
C PHE A 129 -6.80 34.18 14.05
N ASP A 130 -7.66 33.92 15.05
CA ASP A 130 -7.26 33.50 16.39
C ASP A 130 -6.54 32.14 16.37
N MET A 131 -6.85 31.31 15.36
CA MET A 131 -6.22 30.03 15.11
C MET A 131 -5.16 30.10 14.01
N SER A 132 -4.59 31.28 13.75
CA SER A 132 -3.55 31.47 12.73
C SER A 132 -2.37 30.52 12.93
N LEU A 133 -2.04 29.79 11.86
CA LEU A 133 -0.87 28.96 11.74
C LEU A 133 0.38 29.81 11.58
N GLY A 134 0.28 30.92 10.83
CA GLY A 134 1.35 31.89 10.64
C GLY A 134 1.18 32.73 9.37
N ASP A 135 2.13 33.64 9.15
CA ASP A 135 2.19 34.58 8.03
C ASP A 135 2.92 33.97 6.83
N LEU A 136 2.21 33.80 5.70
CA LEU A 136 2.72 33.24 4.45
C LEU A 136 3.69 34.14 3.70
N ASN A 137 3.78 35.43 4.05
CA ASN A 137 4.84 36.29 3.50
C ASN A 137 6.21 35.96 4.11
N LYS A 138 6.24 35.21 5.21
CA LYS A 138 7.45 34.86 5.96
C LYS A 138 7.72 33.36 6.02
N ASN A 139 6.70 32.53 5.83
CA ASN A 139 6.78 31.09 6.02
C ASN A 139 6.17 30.37 4.81
N ASP A 140 6.67 29.17 4.52
CA ASP A 140 6.09 28.32 3.49
C ASP A 140 4.71 27.79 3.94
N ILE A 141 3.75 27.74 3.02
CA ILE A 141 2.41 27.19 3.31
C ILE A 141 2.50 25.74 3.79
N TYR A 142 3.51 25.00 3.35
CA TYR A 142 3.74 23.63 3.75
C TYR A 142 4.09 23.52 5.24
N ASP A 143 5.04 24.33 5.69
CA ASP A 143 5.48 24.37 7.08
C ASP A 143 4.31 24.74 7.99
N LEU A 144 3.44 25.64 7.54
CA LEU A 144 2.27 26.05 8.31
C LEU A 144 1.13 25.02 8.27
N TRP A 145 0.74 24.51 7.10
CA TRP A 145 -0.48 23.71 6.89
C TRP A 145 -0.30 22.20 7.03
N PHE A 146 0.92 21.68 6.88
CA PHE A 146 1.19 20.24 6.97
C PHE A 146 2.07 19.88 8.17
N ASP A 147 3.11 20.67 8.44
CA ASP A 147 4.15 20.26 9.40
C ASP A 147 4.16 21.04 10.73
N SER A 148 3.42 22.14 10.84
CA SER A 148 3.43 22.93 12.08
C SER A 148 2.83 22.18 13.26
N GLU A 149 3.41 22.37 14.44
CA GLU A 149 2.84 21.88 15.70
C GLU A 149 1.42 22.42 15.93
N LYS A 150 1.14 23.63 15.43
CA LYS A 150 -0.20 24.23 15.52
C LYS A 150 -1.24 23.45 14.72
N ILE A 151 -0.98 23.13 13.44
CA ILE A 151 -1.97 22.40 12.63
C ILE A 151 -2.16 20.96 13.13
N LYS A 152 -1.09 20.30 13.58
CA LYS A 152 -1.14 18.97 14.21
C LYS A 152 -2.02 18.99 15.46
N LYS A 153 -1.83 19.98 16.34
CA LYS A 153 -2.66 20.18 17.54
C LYS A 153 -4.13 20.42 17.20
N TYR A 154 -4.42 21.27 16.22
CA TYR A 154 -5.80 21.56 15.81
C TYR A 154 -6.49 20.34 15.21
N ARG A 155 -5.82 19.60 14.33
CA ARG A 155 -6.32 18.34 13.78
C ARG A 155 -6.60 17.32 14.87
N TYR A 156 -5.70 17.17 15.83
CA TYR A 156 -5.91 16.29 16.99
C TYR A 156 -7.14 16.69 17.81
N SER A 157 -7.31 17.98 18.12
CA SER A 157 -8.50 18.48 18.82
C SER A 157 -9.81 18.18 18.08
N HIS A 158 -9.81 18.24 16.75
CA HIS A 158 -10.98 17.95 15.93
C HIS A 158 -11.26 16.45 15.78
N ILE A 159 -10.21 15.61 15.78
CA ILE A 159 -10.34 14.15 15.81
C ILE A 159 -10.87 13.67 17.18
N SER A 160 -10.35 14.23 18.26
CA SER A 160 -10.66 13.83 19.64
C SER A 160 -11.96 14.44 20.18
N GLY A 161 -12.54 15.42 19.48
CA GLY A 161 -13.67 16.19 20.01
C GLY A 161 -13.29 17.13 21.16
N ASN A 162 -12.01 17.20 21.54
CA ASN A 162 -11.52 18.08 22.61
C ASN A 162 -11.21 19.48 22.06
N TYR A 163 -12.16 20.39 22.30
CA TYR A 163 -12.07 21.80 21.94
C TYR A 163 -11.79 22.72 23.13
N GLU A 164 -11.31 22.23 24.28
CA GLU A 164 -11.12 23.03 25.52
C GLU A 164 -10.36 24.35 25.29
N ASN A 165 -9.41 24.33 24.36
CA ASN A 165 -8.58 25.49 24.01
C ASN A 165 -8.94 26.14 22.65
N MET A 166 -10.14 25.88 22.12
CA MET A 166 -10.58 26.34 20.80
C MET A 166 -11.94 27.03 20.89
N PHE A 167 -11.94 28.26 21.41
CA PHE A 167 -13.16 29.04 21.69
C PHE A 167 -14.14 29.12 20.50
N LEU A 168 -13.62 29.31 19.28
CA LEU A 168 -14.44 29.33 18.07
C LEU A 168 -15.12 27.97 17.82
N CYS A 169 -14.37 26.89 17.91
CA CYS A 169 -14.86 25.53 17.63
C CYS A 169 -15.90 25.08 18.66
N GLN A 170 -15.76 25.49 19.92
CA GLN A 170 -16.75 25.22 20.99
C GLN A 170 -18.13 25.80 20.65
N ARG A 171 -18.19 26.93 19.95
CA ARG A 171 -19.41 27.72 19.72
C ARG A 171 -19.87 27.71 18.25
N CYS A 172 -19.18 26.97 17.39
CA CYS A 172 -19.44 26.96 15.96
C CYS A 172 -20.74 26.19 15.63
N LEU A 173 -21.61 26.83 14.83
CA LEU A 173 -22.86 26.27 14.31
C LEU A 173 -22.71 25.63 12.92
N GLY A 174 -21.49 25.55 12.37
CA GLY A 174 -21.24 24.87 11.10
C GLY A 174 -21.64 23.39 11.17
N GLU A 175 -21.91 22.75 10.02
CA GLU A 175 -22.22 21.32 9.95
C GLU A 175 -21.07 20.48 10.50
N LYS A 176 -21.06 20.25 11.82
CA LYS A 176 -20.26 19.23 12.49
C LYS A 176 -20.95 17.89 12.25
N SER A 177 -20.86 17.38 11.03
CA SER A 177 -21.67 16.25 10.55
C SER A 177 -20.89 14.96 10.39
N ILE A 178 -19.59 14.95 10.69
CA ILE A 178 -18.74 13.80 10.37
C ILE A 178 -18.29 13.12 11.65
N ASP A 179 -18.73 11.87 11.76
CA ASP A 179 -18.16 10.87 12.66
C ASP A 179 -16.70 10.62 12.23
N LEU A 180 -15.81 11.51 12.66
CA LEU A 180 -14.36 11.51 12.35
C LEU A 180 -13.62 10.35 13.01
N SER A 181 -14.35 9.40 13.57
CA SER A 181 -13.95 8.78 14.81
C SER A 181 -13.97 7.26 14.58
N LEU A 182 -12.76 6.69 14.57
CA LEU A 182 -12.34 5.33 14.16
C LEU A 182 -12.11 5.08 12.66
N GLY A 183 -12.98 5.53 11.75
CA GLY A 183 -12.76 5.33 10.30
C GLY A 183 -11.57 6.14 9.78
N LEU A 184 -11.66 7.46 9.95
CA LEU A 184 -10.57 8.40 9.65
C LEU A 184 -9.38 8.27 10.59
N LEU A 185 -9.52 7.71 11.79
CA LEU A 185 -8.40 7.51 12.72
C LEU A 185 -7.57 6.26 12.37
N ASN A 186 -8.24 5.18 11.91
CA ASN A 186 -7.59 3.99 11.35
C ASN A 186 -7.04 4.25 9.95
N GLU A 187 -7.72 5.05 9.14
CA GLU A 187 -7.14 5.61 7.91
C GLU A 187 -5.96 6.48 8.30
N TYR A 188 -6.07 7.55 9.08
CA TYR A 188 -4.94 8.41 9.46
C TYR A 188 -3.74 7.69 10.12
N THR A 189 -3.92 6.56 10.84
CA THR A 189 -2.82 5.76 11.43
C THR A 189 -2.24 4.68 10.50
N LYS A 190 -3.06 3.95 9.71
CA LYS A 190 -2.58 3.03 8.66
C LYS A 190 -2.06 3.77 7.44
N GLU A 191 -2.77 4.83 7.09
CA GLU A 191 -2.30 5.88 6.21
C GLU A 191 -1.12 6.59 6.82
N HIS A 192 -0.82 6.70 8.13
CA HIS A 192 0.35 7.52 8.56
C HIS A 192 1.68 7.10 7.92
N GLN A 193 1.87 5.81 7.59
CA GLN A 193 3.07 5.34 6.88
C GLN A 193 2.91 5.31 5.35
N ALA A 194 1.72 5.02 4.81
CA ALA A 194 1.45 5.29 3.40
C ALA A 194 1.54 6.80 3.09
N LEU A 195 1.14 7.65 4.03
CA LEU A 195 1.22 9.11 4.11
C LEU A 195 2.65 9.53 4.25
N PHE A 196 3.56 8.88 5.00
CA PHE A 196 4.99 9.21 4.88
C PHE A 196 5.49 8.98 3.45
N GLY A 197 5.04 7.91 2.78
CA GLY A 197 5.33 7.69 1.36
C GLY A 197 4.73 8.77 0.45
N LEU A 198 3.45 9.11 0.62
CA LEU A 198 2.75 10.16 -0.13
C LEU A 198 3.31 11.56 0.20
N GLU A 199 3.69 11.81 1.45
CA GLU A 199 4.27 13.05 1.96
C GLU A 199 5.64 13.24 1.31
N ARG A 200 6.49 12.22 1.30
CA ARG A 200 7.75 12.23 0.54
C ARG A 200 7.52 12.52 -0.94
N TYR A 201 6.51 11.89 -1.54
CA TYR A 201 6.11 12.15 -2.93
C TYR A 201 5.67 13.60 -3.17
N TYR A 202 4.78 14.14 -2.33
CA TYR A 202 4.31 15.51 -2.44
C TYR A 202 5.43 16.51 -2.15
N LYS A 203 6.30 16.27 -1.15
CA LYS A 203 7.52 17.03 -0.88
C LYS A 203 8.43 17.06 -2.11
N ALA A 204 8.65 15.90 -2.76
CA ALA A 204 9.43 15.82 -3.98
C ALA A 204 8.80 16.61 -5.14
N ARG A 205 7.47 16.54 -5.32
CA ARG A 205 6.75 17.35 -6.32
C ARG A 205 6.85 18.84 -6.06
N ILE A 206 6.66 19.29 -4.82
CA ILE A 206 6.77 20.70 -4.42
C ILE A 206 8.18 21.21 -4.68
N ARG A 207 9.19 20.41 -4.36
CA ARG A 207 10.61 20.72 -4.61
C ARG A 207 11.03 20.53 -6.07
N LYS A 208 10.10 20.17 -6.97
CA LYS A 208 10.35 19.94 -8.40
C LYS A 208 11.47 18.91 -8.67
N LYS A 209 11.59 17.88 -7.82
CA LYS A 209 12.49 16.76 -8.05
C LYS A 209 12.14 16.01 -9.34
N LYS A 210 13.13 15.36 -9.95
CA LYS A 210 12.97 14.46 -11.11
C LYS A 210 12.37 13.14 -10.63
N ILE A 211 11.11 12.88 -10.98
CA ILE A 211 10.38 11.71 -10.48
C ILE A 211 10.45 10.57 -11.50
N ILE A 212 10.97 9.42 -11.07
CA ILE A 212 10.80 8.13 -11.75
C ILE A 212 9.79 7.32 -10.94
N LYS A 213 8.74 6.79 -11.57
CA LYS A 213 7.71 6.05 -10.82
C LYS A 213 8.20 4.71 -10.29
N HIS A 214 8.94 3.98 -11.11
CA HIS A 214 9.33 2.61 -10.82
C HIS A 214 10.82 2.46 -11.10
N LEU A 215 11.62 2.45 -10.04
CA LEU A 215 13.00 2.00 -10.10
C LEU A 215 13.04 0.52 -9.76
N MET A 216 13.37 -0.32 -10.72
CA MET A 216 13.51 -1.76 -10.53
C MET A 216 14.99 -2.11 -10.45
N ILE A 217 15.41 -2.73 -9.36
CA ILE A 217 16.79 -3.11 -9.09
C ILE A 217 16.86 -4.62 -9.01
N GLU A 218 17.52 -5.23 -9.99
CA GLU A 218 17.86 -6.65 -9.97
C GLU A 218 19.07 -6.85 -9.05
N THR A 219 18.81 -7.25 -7.80
CA THR A 219 19.90 -7.52 -6.84
C THR A 219 20.63 -8.82 -7.16
N SER A 220 19.98 -9.74 -7.87
CA SER A 220 20.46 -11.05 -8.24
C SER A 220 19.90 -11.41 -9.61
N SER A 221 20.75 -11.91 -10.51
CA SER A 221 20.32 -12.47 -11.80
C SER A 221 20.18 -13.99 -11.77
N VAL A 222 20.33 -14.63 -10.60
CA VAL A 222 20.16 -16.07 -10.40
C VAL A 222 18.92 -16.39 -9.59
N CYS A 223 18.36 -17.58 -9.82
CA CYS A 223 17.21 -18.08 -9.07
C CYS A 223 17.31 -19.59 -8.93
N GLN A 224 17.00 -20.11 -7.75
CA GLN A 224 16.91 -21.54 -7.45
C GLN A 224 15.62 -22.18 -7.99
N ASN A 225 14.64 -21.37 -8.41
CA ASN A 225 13.44 -21.86 -9.06
C ASN A 225 13.62 -21.97 -10.58
N ALA A 226 13.03 -23.03 -11.13
CA ALA A 226 12.84 -23.26 -12.53
C ALA A 226 11.34 -23.07 -12.86
N CYS A 227 10.82 -21.84 -12.68
CA CYS A 227 9.42 -21.52 -12.95
C CYS A 227 9.05 -21.73 -14.43
N ILE A 228 7.91 -22.36 -14.73
CA ILE A 228 7.46 -22.63 -16.11
C ILE A 228 7.08 -21.38 -16.91
N TYR A 229 6.76 -20.27 -16.23
CA TYR A 229 6.39 -18.99 -16.82
C TYR A 229 7.53 -17.96 -16.76
N CYS A 230 8.69 -18.30 -16.18
CA CYS A 230 9.79 -17.35 -16.02
C CYS A 230 10.79 -17.42 -17.17
N ASN A 231 11.18 -16.23 -17.62
CA ASN A 231 12.19 -16.02 -18.66
C ASN A 231 13.62 -16.39 -18.21
N GLN A 232 13.91 -16.47 -16.91
CA GLN A 232 15.23 -16.87 -16.39
C GLN A 232 15.74 -18.23 -16.92
N LYS A 233 14.85 -19.12 -17.38
CA LYS A 233 15.27 -20.39 -17.96
C LYS A 233 15.99 -20.25 -19.30
N ASN A 234 15.81 -19.13 -19.99
CA ASN A 234 16.42 -18.91 -21.29
C ASN A 234 17.93 -18.68 -21.12
N ASP A 235 18.75 -19.53 -21.74
CA ASP A 235 20.20 -19.41 -21.63
C ASP A 235 20.72 -18.08 -22.20
N SER A 236 20.05 -17.52 -23.22
CA SER A 236 20.37 -16.17 -23.73
C SER A 236 20.20 -15.07 -22.68
N ILE A 237 19.25 -15.24 -21.75
CA ILE A 237 19.05 -14.29 -20.65
C ILE A 237 20.21 -14.38 -19.67
N LYS A 238 20.62 -15.60 -19.29
CA LYS A 238 21.79 -15.79 -18.41
C LYS A 238 23.07 -15.25 -19.05
N ASP A 239 23.26 -15.52 -20.33
CA ASP A 239 24.42 -15.05 -21.09
C ASP A 239 24.50 -13.52 -21.13
N SER A 240 23.36 -12.83 -21.29
CA SER A 240 23.37 -11.37 -21.41
C SER A 240 23.72 -10.62 -20.10
N ARG A 241 23.61 -11.29 -18.94
CA ARG A 241 24.08 -10.80 -17.63
C ARG A 241 25.54 -11.17 -17.35
N GLY A 242 26.10 -12.11 -18.10
CA GLY A 242 27.47 -12.58 -17.88
C GLY A 242 27.62 -13.38 -16.57
N LYS A 243 28.73 -14.10 -16.45
CA LYS A 243 28.98 -14.99 -15.29
C LYS A 243 29.61 -14.29 -14.09
N ASP A 244 30.22 -13.13 -14.30
CA ASP A 244 31.03 -12.46 -13.27
C ASP A 244 30.24 -11.43 -12.44
N ASN A 245 28.98 -11.14 -12.80
CA ASN A 245 28.14 -10.10 -12.18
C ASN A 245 26.74 -10.64 -11.83
N LEU A 246 26.70 -11.81 -11.18
CA LEU A 246 25.42 -12.45 -10.82
C LEU A 246 24.66 -11.71 -9.71
N PHE A 247 25.36 -10.92 -8.91
CA PHE A 247 24.82 -10.12 -7.82
C PHE A 247 25.26 -8.67 -8.01
N ILE A 248 24.38 -7.74 -7.64
CA ILE A 248 24.69 -6.32 -7.71
C ILE A 248 25.78 -5.97 -6.68
N ASP A 249 26.76 -5.17 -7.07
CA ASP A 249 27.77 -4.68 -6.13
C ASP A 249 27.15 -3.60 -5.22
N VAL A 250 27.12 -3.85 -3.90
CA VAL A 250 26.48 -2.97 -2.91
C VAL A 250 27.17 -1.60 -2.82
N ASP A 251 28.48 -1.54 -3.00
CA ASP A 251 29.23 -0.28 -2.97
C ASP A 251 28.95 0.56 -4.23
N LYS A 252 28.85 -0.08 -5.39
CA LYS A 252 28.40 0.59 -6.63
C LYS A 252 26.96 1.09 -6.50
N LEU A 253 26.06 0.28 -5.95
CA LEU A 253 24.67 0.68 -5.70
C LEU A 253 24.60 1.87 -4.73
N LYS A 254 25.39 1.85 -3.66
CA LYS A 254 25.49 2.97 -2.70
C LYS A 254 25.96 4.25 -3.37
N LYS A 255 26.99 4.17 -4.22
CA LYS A 255 27.45 5.32 -5.01
C LYS A 255 26.33 5.84 -5.91
N LEU A 256 25.64 4.95 -6.63
CA LEU A 256 24.56 5.31 -7.54
C LEU A 256 23.39 6.00 -6.82
N ILE A 257 22.97 5.49 -5.66
CA ILE A 257 21.90 6.10 -4.85
C ILE A 257 22.29 7.53 -4.44
N LYS A 258 23.54 7.74 -4.03
CA LYS A 258 24.07 9.07 -3.72
C LYS A 258 24.09 9.98 -4.95
N ASP A 259 24.48 9.45 -6.10
CA ASP A 259 24.49 10.20 -7.34
C ASP A 259 23.07 10.62 -7.77
N PHE A 260 22.06 9.76 -7.60
CA PHE A 260 20.65 10.12 -7.80
C PHE A 260 20.18 11.22 -6.85
N ASP A 261 20.51 11.13 -5.56
CA ASP A 261 20.15 12.15 -4.56
C ASP A 261 20.73 13.52 -4.91
N ASN A 262 22.04 13.57 -5.22
CA ASN A 262 22.74 14.80 -5.61
C ASN A 262 22.18 15.46 -6.88
N ASN A 263 21.45 14.71 -7.71
CA ASN A 263 20.86 15.18 -8.96
C ASN A 263 19.34 15.36 -8.87
N GLU A 264 18.81 15.48 -7.64
CA GLU A 264 17.41 15.80 -7.33
C GLU A 264 16.41 14.74 -7.84
N TYR A 265 16.80 13.47 -7.86
CA TYR A 265 15.87 12.39 -8.19
C TYR A 265 14.98 11.99 -7.01
N PHE A 266 13.81 11.45 -7.35
CA PHE A 266 12.88 10.82 -6.42
C PHE A 266 12.18 9.63 -7.08
N PHE A 267 11.94 8.56 -6.32
CA PHE A 267 11.33 7.33 -6.80
C PHE A 267 9.99 7.07 -6.13
N GLU A 268 8.90 6.97 -6.89
CA GLU A 268 7.60 6.62 -6.28
C GLU A 268 7.62 5.19 -5.71
N ASN A 269 8.34 4.27 -6.35
CA ASN A 269 8.48 2.91 -5.89
C ASN A 269 9.83 2.31 -6.31
N ILE A 270 10.54 1.72 -5.36
CA ILE A 270 11.71 0.87 -5.62
C ILE A 270 11.28 -0.60 -5.58
N HIS A 271 11.46 -1.32 -6.68
CA HIS A 271 11.23 -2.75 -6.76
C HIS A 271 12.55 -3.49 -6.60
N LEU A 272 12.68 -4.30 -5.55
CA LEU A 272 13.80 -5.25 -5.39
C LEU A 272 13.40 -6.56 -6.06
N PHE A 273 13.53 -6.58 -7.38
CA PHE A 273 13.08 -7.68 -8.24
C PHE A 273 13.51 -7.42 -9.68
N TRP A 274 13.71 -8.48 -10.46
CA TRP A 274 13.39 -8.45 -11.89
C TRP A 274 13.21 -9.87 -12.41
N LEU A 275 14.32 -10.57 -12.63
CA LEU A 275 14.31 -11.95 -13.12
C LEU A 275 14.86 -12.93 -12.08
N GLY A 276 15.92 -12.59 -11.34
CA GLY A 276 16.46 -13.46 -10.28
C GLY A 276 15.71 -13.39 -8.94
N GLU A 277 16.25 -14.07 -7.93
CA GLU A 277 15.75 -14.10 -6.56
C GLU A 277 16.57 -13.17 -5.66
N PRO A 278 15.98 -12.09 -5.13
CA PRO A 278 16.70 -11.10 -4.34
C PRO A 278 17.38 -11.66 -3.09
N LEU A 279 16.73 -12.61 -2.41
CA LEU A 279 17.22 -13.16 -1.14
C LEU A 279 18.42 -14.11 -1.30
N LEU A 280 18.83 -14.45 -2.52
CA LEU A 280 20.10 -15.16 -2.76
C LEU A 280 21.33 -14.27 -2.59
N HIS A 281 21.15 -12.94 -2.57
CA HIS A 281 22.26 -12.03 -2.39
C HIS A 281 22.72 -12.03 -0.93
N GLU A 282 23.97 -12.45 -0.66
CA GLU A 282 24.50 -12.58 0.71
C GLU A 282 24.46 -11.26 1.49
N GLU A 283 24.73 -10.14 0.82
CA GLU A 283 24.65 -8.79 1.38
C GLU A 283 23.27 -8.12 1.25
N PHE A 284 22.19 -8.88 1.00
CA PHE A 284 20.83 -8.34 0.96
C PHE A 284 20.46 -7.51 2.21
N PRO A 285 20.84 -7.90 3.44
CA PRO A 285 20.66 -7.04 4.62
C PRO A 285 21.30 -5.65 4.48
N LYS A 286 22.48 -5.53 3.86
CA LYS A 286 23.15 -4.25 3.64
C LYS A 286 22.40 -3.39 2.61
N ILE A 287 21.73 -4.02 1.63
CA ILE A 287 20.86 -3.31 0.68
C ILE A 287 19.67 -2.70 1.43
N LEU A 288 19.04 -3.44 2.37
CA LEU A 288 17.96 -2.90 3.19
C LEU A 288 18.44 -1.74 4.08
N GLU A 289 19.60 -1.87 4.71
CA GLU A 289 20.22 -0.81 5.51
C GLU A 289 20.52 0.44 4.66
N LEU A 290 21.03 0.25 3.45
CA LEU A 290 21.28 1.31 2.48
C LEU A 290 19.98 2.05 2.11
N LEU A 291 18.90 1.32 1.84
CA LEU A 291 17.60 1.93 1.52
C LEU A 291 17.00 2.66 2.72
N GLU A 292 17.09 2.10 3.94
CA GLU A 292 16.60 2.75 5.15
C GLU A 292 17.34 4.07 5.42
N ALA A 293 18.67 4.10 5.20
CA ALA A 293 19.48 5.31 5.31
C ALA A 293 19.13 6.39 4.28
N ASN A 294 18.50 6.02 3.16
CA ASN A 294 18.15 6.92 2.05
C ASN A 294 16.63 6.97 1.78
N LYS A 295 15.81 6.68 2.79
CA LYS A 295 14.35 6.56 2.63
C LYS A 295 13.61 7.81 2.14
N GLU A 296 14.26 8.98 2.19
CA GLU A 296 13.74 10.23 1.65
C GLU A 296 13.79 10.31 0.11
N LEU A 297 14.49 9.37 -0.54
CA LEU A 297 14.52 9.25 -2.00
C LEU A 297 13.31 8.53 -2.58
N PHE A 298 12.47 7.90 -1.75
CA PHE A 298 11.37 7.10 -2.27
C PHE A 298 10.13 7.03 -1.37
N SER A 299 8.98 6.75 -1.98
CA SER A 299 7.73 6.59 -1.23
C SER A 299 7.58 5.21 -0.61
N LYS A 300 7.95 4.14 -1.33
CA LYS A 300 7.84 2.75 -0.86
C LYS A 300 8.83 1.83 -1.56
N VAL A 301 8.98 0.63 -0.99
CA VAL A 301 9.74 -0.48 -1.57
C VAL A 301 8.82 -1.69 -1.76
N GLU A 302 8.94 -2.36 -2.90
CA GLU A 302 8.31 -3.66 -3.16
C GLU A 302 9.39 -4.73 -3.32
N LEU A 303 9.41 -5.71 -2.42
CA LEU A 303 10.26 -6.89 -2.48
C LEU A 303 9.47 -8.04 -3.11
N HIS A 304 9.95 -8.61 -4.21
CA HIS A 304 9.35 -9.82 -4.78
C HIS A 304 10.29 -11.00 -4.56
N THR A 305 9.79 -12.05 -3.91
CA THR A 305 10.59 -13.21 -3.51
C THR A 305 9.79 -14.50 -3.64
N ASN A 306 10.48 -15.61 -3.87
CA ASN A 306 9.91 -16.95 -3.72
C ASN A 306 9.92 -17.47 -2.27
N ALA A 307 10.51 -16.69 -1.33
CA ALA A 307 10.58 -16.92 0.11
C ALA A 307 11.32 -18.19 0.57
N GLN A 308 12.04 -18.91 -0.30
CA GLN A 308 12.81 -20.08 0.14
C GLN A 308 13.97 -19.71 1.08
N GLU A 309 14.59 -18.55 0.88
CA GLU A 309 15.72 -18.04 1.69
C GLU A 309 15.29 -16.96 2.69
N MET A 310 13.98 -16.85 2.97
CA MET A 310 13.46 -15.94 3.99
C MET A 310 13.70 -16.53 5.39
N ASP A 311 14.92 -16.39 5.89
CA ASP A 311 15.34 -16.91 7.19
C ASP A 311 15.20 -15.87 8.33
N THR A 312 15.52 -16.28 9.56
CA THR A 312 15.46 -15.41 10.74
C THR A 312 16.37 -14.18 10.64
N ASN A 313 17.50 -14.26 9.92
CA ASN A 313 18.40 -13.13 9.76
C ASN A 313 17.81 -12.08 8.81
N ILE A 314 17.22 -12.50 7.69
CA ILE A 314 16.48 -11.61 6.79
C ILE A 314 15.31 -10.95 7.53
N VAL A 315 14.50 -11.73 8.26
CA VAL A 315 13.36 -11.22 9.03
C VAL A 315 13.81 -10.19 10.07
N LYS A 316 14.89 -10.44 10.82
CA LYS A 316 15.45 -9.48 11.78
C LYS A 316 15.86 -8.16 11.14
N ASN A 317 16.35 -8.17 9.90
CA ASN A 317 16.70 -6.94 9.19
C ASN A 317 15.46 -6.23 8.63
N ILE A 318 14.45 -6.97 8.16
CA ILE A 318 13.16 -6.41 7.76
C ILE A 318 12.48 -5.71 8.96
N LEU A 319 12.56 -6.27 10.16
CA LEU A 319 11.99 -5.65 11.37
C LEU A 319 12.60 -4.28 11.73
N LYS A 320 13.80 -3.95 11.22
CA LYS A 320 14.44 -2.64 11.43
C LYS A 320 13.95 -1.56 10.46
N ILE A 321 13.23 -1.93 9.40
CA ILE A 321 12.77 -1.02 8.35
C ILE A 321 11.61 -0.15 8.85
N ASN A 322 11.66 1.14 8.50
CA ASN A 322 10.62 2.12 8.84
C ASN A 322 9.98 2.78 7.60
N PHE A 323 10.47 2.51 6.39
CA PHE A 323 9.75 2.88 5.17
C PHE A 323 8.61 1.89 4.85
N PRO A 324 7.62 2.29 4.05
CA PRO A 324 6.58 1.38 3.55
C PRO A 324 7.19 0.27 2.71
N LEU A 325 7.03 -0.97 3.16
CA LEU A 325 7.54 -2.16 2.51
C LEU A 325 6.37 -3.08 2.15
N LYS A 326 6.29 -3.49 0.90
CA LYS A 326 5.35 -4.53 0.46
C LYS A 326 6.13 -5.73 -0.02
N ILE A 327 5.79 -6.90 0.50
CA ILE A 327 6.48 -8.15 0.19
C ILE A 327 5.53 -9.02 -0.63
N HIS A 328 5.92 -9.32 -1.86
CA HIS A 328 5.23 -10.22 -2.77
C HIS A 328 5.86 -11.61 -2.71
N TYR A 329 5.07 -12.59 -2.28
CA TYR A 329 5.47 -14.00 -2.20
C TYR A 329 4.95 -14.78 -3.40
N SER A 330 5.84 -15.29 -4.24
CA SER A 330 5.47 -16.08 -5.43
C SER A 330 5.29 -17.56 -5.09
N VAL A 331 4.09 -17.93 -4.60
CA VAL A 331 3.81 -19.30 -4.12
C VAL A 331 3.21 -20.19 -5.23
N ASP A 332 2.14 -19.72 -5.89
CA ASP A 332 1.49 -20.33 -7.06
C ASP A 332 0.98 -21.79 -6.94
N ALA A 333 1.01 -22.39 -5.75
CA ALA A 333 0.52 -23.75 -5.51
C ALA A 333 0.14 -23.97 -4.03
N ASN A 334 -0.71 -24.95 -3.78
CA ASN A 334 -1.08 -25.43 -2.46
C ASN A 334 -0.52 -26.83 -2.14
N THR A 335 -0.24 -27.67 -3.15
CA THR A 335 0.39 -28.99 -2.94
C THR A 335 1.81 -29.06 -3.49
N LYS A 336 2.61 -29.96 -2.91
CA LYS A 336 4.01 -30.19 -3.28
C LYS A 336 4.17 -30.58 -4.75
N ASP A 337 3.28 -31.41 -5.28
CA ASP A 337 3.37 -31.91 -6.66
C ASP A 337 3.11 -30.80 -7.67
N VAL A 338 2.09 -29.97 -7.43
CA VAL A 338 1.83 -28.80 -8.28
C VAL A 338 2.95 -27.79 -8.17
N TYR A 339 3.45 -27.50 -6.97
CA TYR A 339 4.61 -26.62 -6.78
C TYR A 339 5.85 -27.13 -7.52
N MET A 340 6.17 -28.42 -7.43
CA MET A 340 7.27 -29.05 -8.17
C MET A 340 7.09 -28.91 -9.68
N SER A 341 5.87 -29.14 -10.19
CA SER A 341 5.57 -29.01 -11.62
C SER A 341 5.75 -27.58 -12.14
N LEU A 342 5.43 -26.58 -11.31
CA LEU A 342 5.50 -25.17 -11.66
C LEU A 342 6.87 -24.56 -11.45
N LYS A 343 7.51 -24.82 -10.30
CA LYS A 343 8.71 -24.16 -9.79
C LYS A 343 9.97 -25.00 -9.95
N GLY A 344 9.83 -26.29 -10.22
CA GLY A 344 10.94 -27.22 -10.48
C GLY A 344 11.70 -27.69 -9.24
N ASN A 345 11.18 -27.47 -8.03
CA ASN A 345 11.75 -28.00 -6.79
C ASN A 345 10.64 -28.29 -5.75
N PRO A 346 10.92 -29.08 -4.69
CA PRO A 346 9.90 -29.60 -3.78
C PRO A 346 9.67 -28.74 -2.52
N PHE A 347 10.14 -27.49 -2.46
CA PHE A 347 10.27 -26.72 -1.22
C PHE A 347 9.01 -25.95 -0.77
N LEU A 348 7.81 -26.34 -1.21
CA LEU A 348 6.57 -25.64 -0.86
C LEU A 348 6.37 -25.48 0.65
N GLU A 349 6.60 -26.53 1.44
CA GLU A 349 6.37 -26.48 2.89
C GLU A 349 7.33 -25.49 3.58
N LYS A 350 8.62 -25.49 3.19
CA LYS A 350 9.60 -24.49 3.65
C LYS A 350 9.14 -23.07 3.31
N VAL A 351 8.62 -22.86 2.09
CA VAL A 351 8.10 -21.56 1.67
C VAL A 351 6.89 -21.13 2.50
N LYS A 352 5.94 -22.03 2.75
CA LYS A 352 4.77 -21.75 3.59
C LYS A 352 5.20 -21.39 5.01
N GLU A 353 6.08 -22.18 5.62
CA GLU A 353 6.63 -21.92 6.95
C GLU A 353 7.33 -20.56 7.03
N ASN A 354 8.22 -20.26 6.08
CA ASN A 354 8.93 -18.99 6.05
C ASN A 354 7.98 -17.79 5.92
N ILE A 355 6.95 -17.89 5.08
CA ILE A 355 5.93 -16.84 4.91
C ILE A 355 5.10 -16.66 6.19
N GLN A 356 4.69 -17.76 6.83
CA GLN A 356 3.95 -17.70 8.09
C GLN A 356 4.81 -17.03 9.17
N ASN A 357 6.07 -17.41 9.29
CA ASN A 357 7.01 -16.86 10.27
C ASN A 357 7.18 -15.35 10.11
N ILE A 358 7.49 -14.86 8.90
CA ILE A 358 7.65 -13.41 8.71
C ILE A 358 6.34 -12.66 8.98
N ILE A 359 5.18 -13.17 8.55
CA ILE A 359 3.88 -12.52 8.81
C ILE A 359 3.63 -12.37 10.31
N LEU A 360 3.90 -13.42 11.09
CA LEU A 360 3.73 -13.38 12.55
C LEU A 360 4.72 -12.44 13.22
N GLU A 361 6.00 -12.46 12.81
CA GLU A 361 7.04 -11.57 13.34
C GLU A 361 6.76 -10.09 13.02
N THR A 362 6.16 -9.80 11.86
CA THR A 362 5.85 -8.44 11.44
C THR A 362 4.40 -8.04 11.70
N LYS A 363 3.61 -8.80 12.46
CA LYS A 363 2.17 -8.52 12.66
C LYS A 363 1.88 -7.13 13.23
N GLU A 364 2.75 -6.62 14.11
CA GLU A 364 2.63 -5.27 14.72
C GLU A 364 3.21 -4.16 13.82
N LYS A 365 3.94 -4.49 12.75
CA LYS A 365 4.56 -3.51 11.84
C LYS A 365 3.54 -2.98 10.83
N VAL A 366 2.99 -1.80 11.05
CA VAL A 366 1.95 -1.23 10.17
C VAL A 366 2.48 -0.81 8.78
N ASN A 367 3.81 -0.70 8.59
CA ASN A 367 4.44 -0.33 7.32
C ASN A 367 4.65 -1.52 6.38
N ILE A 368 4.41 -2.74 6.86
CA ILE A 368 4.71 -3.96 6.11
C ILE A 368 3.41 -4.58 5.62
N ILE A 369 3.28 -4.71 4.31
CA ILE A 369 2.16 -5.37 3.62
C ILE A 369 2.66 -6.69 3.03
N HIS A 370 1.86 -7.75 3.19
CA HIS A 370 2.15 -9.10 2.71
C HIS A 370 1.21 -9.48 1.58
N VAL A 371 1.78 -9.85 0.43
CA VAL A 371 1.02 -10.25 -0.76
C VAL A 371 1.38 -11.67 -1.15
N LEU A 372 0.48 -12.61 -0.87
CA LEU A 372 0.52 -13.99 -1.33
C LEU A 372 0.08 -14.02 -2.79
N GLN A 373 1.04 -14.05 -3.71
CA GLN A 373 0.75 -14.07 -5.14
C GLN A 373 0.51 -15.50 -5.64
N PHE A 374 -0.54 -15.64 -6.45
CA PHE A 374 -0.88 -16.85 -7.18
C PHE A 374 -1.13 -16.51 -8.65
N ILE A 375 -0.20 -16.88 -9.53
CA ILE A 375 -0.35 -16.78 -10.98
C ILE A 375 -1.23 -17.93 -11.47
N VAL A 376 -2.39 -17.57 -12.01
CA VAL A 376 -3.36 -18.54 -12.53
C VAL A 376 -2.82 -19.18 -13.80
N HIS A 377 -2.69 -20.51 -13.79
CA HIS A 377 -2.22 -21.31 -14.91
C HIS A 377 -3.00 -22.64 -14.99
N LYS A 378 -3.06 -23.26 -16.17
CA LYS A 378 -3.79 -24.53 -16.35
C LYS A 378 -3.34 -25.66 -15.42
N GLN A 379 -2.09 -25.62 -14.97
CA GLN A 379 -1.50 -26.62 -14.07
C GLN A 379 -1.80 -26.40 -12.58
N ASN A 380 -2.38 -25.26 -12.18
CA ASN A 380 -2.69 -24.98 -10.78
C ASN A 380 -4.09 -24.43 -10.52
N GLN A 381 -4.86 -24.08 -11.56
CA GLN A 381 -6.18 -23.48 -11.40
C GLN A 381 -7.14 -24.32 -10.54
N PHE A 382 -6.98 -25.64 -10.51
CA PHE A 382 -7.79 -26.52 -9.68
C PHE A 382 -7.48 -26.39 -8.18
N GLU A 383 -6.33 -25.81 -7.80
CA GLU A 383 -5.94 -25.58 -6.39
C GLU A 383 -6.34 -24.19 -5.87
N LEU A 384 -6.99 -23.35 -6.68
CA LEU A 384 -7.31 -21.96 -6.30
C LEU A 384 -8.10 -21.88 -4.99
N SER A 385 -9.13 -22.72 -4.85
CA SER A 385 -9.96 -22.76 -3.64
C SER A 385 -9.16 -23.24 -2.43
N ASP A 386 -8.38 -24.31 -2.58
CA ASP A 386 -7.59 -24.88 -1.48
C ASP A 386 -6.49 -23.92 -1.03
N PHE A 387 -5.81 -23.26 -1.97
CA PHE A 387 -4.81 -22.23 -1.69
C PHE A 387 -5.42 -21.08 -0.90
N LYS A 388 -6.57 -20.57 -1.36
CA LYS A 388 -7.33 -19.50 -0.69
C LYS A 388 -7.72 -19.92 0.72
N GLU A 389 -8.34 -21.08 0.88
CA GLU A 389 -8.83 -21.57 2.17
C GLU A 389 -7.71 -21.85 3.17
N TYR A 390 -6.57 -22.36 2.70
CA TYR A 390 -5.37 -22.54 3.51
C TYR A 390 -4.93 -21.22 4.16
N TRP A 391 -4.75 -20.17 3.36
CA TRP A 391 -4.27 -18.88 3.87
C TRP A 391 -5.32 -18.13 4.68
N ILE A 392 -6.61 -18.19 4.29
CA ILE A 392 -7.69 -17.62 5.12
C ILE A 392 -7.73 -18.29 6.49
N ARG A 393 -7.56 -19.61 6.55
CA ARG A 393 -7.52 -20.33 7.81
C ARG A 393 -6.36 -19.85 8.68
N PHE A 394 -5.15 -19.81 8.12
CA PHE A 394 -3.98 -19.26 8.82
C PHE A 394 -4.22 -17.84 9.34
N PHE A 395 -4.79 -16.95 8.51
CA PHE A 395 -5.10 -15.59 8.95
C PHE A 395 -6.13 -15.55 10.08
N LYS A 396 -7.21 -16.32 9.98
CA LYS A 396 -8.25 -16.38 11.02
C LYS A 396 -7.76 -17.00 12.32
N GLU A 397 -6.92 -18.03 12.26
CA GLU A 397 -6.35 -18.68 13.44
C GLU A 397 -5.40 -17.76 14.22
N ASN A 398 -4.86 -16.72 13.57
CA ASN A 398 -3.91 -15.77 14.16
C ASN A 398 -4.47 -14.33 14.28
N ASP A 399 -5.79 -14.14 14.13
CA ASP A 399 -6.46 -12.83 14.11
C ASP A 399 -5.82 -11.78 13.17
N LEU A 400 -5.59 -12.18 11.94
CA LEU A 400 -4.99 -11.32 10.91
C LEU A 400 -6.05 -10.84 9.91
N ASP A 401 -6.09 -9.53 9.67
CA ASP A 401 -6.94 -8.95 8.64
C ASP A 401 -6.48 -9.43 7.26
N HIS A 402 -7.42 -9.71 6.36
CA HIS A 402 -7.05 -10.15 5.02
C HIS A 402 -7.96 -9.59 3.94
N GLN A 403 -7.41 -9.50 2.74
CA GLN A 403 -8.13 -9.20 1.51
C GLN A 403 -7.82 -10.26 0.47
N ILE A 404 -8.80 -10.56 -0.36
CA ILE A 404 -8.61 -11.36 -1.57
C ILE A 404 -8.87 -10.43 -2.74
N THR A 405 -7.96 -10.40 -3.70
CA THR A 405 -8.09 -9.53 -4.87
C THR A 405 -7.47 -10.15 -6.11
N SER A 406 -7.95 -9.71 -7.26
CA SER A 406 -7.35 -10.00 -8.57
C SER A 406 -6.91 -8.72 -9.29
N PHE A 407 -6.91 -7.59 -8.57
CA PHE A 407 -6.56 -6.26 -9.05
C PHE A 407 -5.49 -5.65 -8.16
N PHE A 408 -4.83 -4.62 -8.67
CA PHE A 408 -3.86 -3.83 -7.90
C PHE A 408 -4.58 -2.86 -6.94
N ASP A 409 -5.49 -3.40 -6.13
CA ASP A 409 -6.21 -2.70 -5.08
C ASP A 409 -5.93 -3.40 -3.75
N PHE A 410 -5.13 -2.75 -2.91
CA PHE A 410 -4.47 -3.36 -1.75
C PHE A 410 -4.77 -2.53 -0.50
N ASN A 411 -5.90 -2.82 0.12
CA ASN A 411 -6.49 -2.04 1.24
C ASN A 411 -6.32 -2.72 2.60
N LYS A 412 -5.74 -3.93 2.63
CA LYS A 412 -5.45 -4.70 3.85
C LYS A 412 -3.98 -5.04 3.94
N LYS A 413 -3.53 -5.38 5.15
CA LYS A 413 -2.13 -5.75 5.39
C LYS A 413 -1.78 -7.11 4.78
N HIS A 414 -2.68 -8.08 4.86
CA HIS A 414 -2.46 -9.42 4.32
C HIS A 414 -3.35 -9.64 3.10
N ILE A 415 -2.75 -10.02 1.98
CA ILE A 415 -3.43 -10.03 0.68
C ILE A 415 -3.20 -11.35 -0.01
N ILE A 416 -4.28 -12.00 -0.43
CA ILE A 416 -4.25 -13.11 -1.37
C ILE A 416 -4.52 -12.54 -2.77
N TYR A 417 -3.49 -12.53 -3.61
CA TYR A 417 -3.53 -11.89 -4.91
C TYR A 417 -3.50 -12.93 -6.04
N PHE A 418 -4.64 -13.11 -6.70
CA PHE A 418 -4.76 -13.95 -7.89
C PHE A 418 -4.42 -13.13 -9.13
N ARG A 419 -3.28 -13.43 -9.74
CA ARG A 419 -2.73 -12.71 -10.87
C ARG A 419 -2.95 -13.49 -12.17
N LYS A 420 -3.29 -12.76 -13.23
CA LYS A 420 -3.29 -13.29 -14.60
C LYS A 420 -1.86 -13.62 -15.04
N TRP A 421 -1.67 -14.78 -15.63
CA TRP A 421 -0.40 -15.11 -16.28
C TRP A 421 -0.13 -14.19 -17.47
N ASP A 422 1.08 -13.64 -17.57
CA ASP A 422 1.49 -12.80 -18.70
C ASP A 422 2.45 -13.59 -19.60
N PRO A 423 1.94 -14.32 -20.61
CA PRO A 423 2.77 -15.17 -21.44
C PRO A 423 3.61 -14.38 -22.44
N ILE A 424 4.87 -14.80 -22.61
CA ILE A 424 5.77 -14.26 -23.66
C ILE A 424 5.25 -14.62 -25.05
N LYS A 425 4.69 -15.83 -25.21
CA LYS A 425 4.18 -16.31 -26.49
C LYS A 425 2.80 -15.73 -26.73
N LYS A 426 2.64 -15.01 -27.85
CA LYS A 426 1.35 -14.46 -28.29
C LYS A 426 0.25 -15.52 -28.41
N THR A 427 0.61 -16.76 -28.75
CA THR A 427 -0.32 -17.90 -28.85
C THR A 427 -0.99 -18.23 -27.52
N ASP A 428 -0.32 -17.95 -26.40
CA ASP A 428 -0.76 -18.38 -25.08
C ASP A 428 -1.58 -17.28 -24.38
N ILE A 429 -1.60 -16.05 -24.93
CA ILE A 429 -2.36 -14.92 -24.38
C ILE A 429 -3.85 -15.28 -24.26
N LEU A 430 -4.47 -15.80 -25.32
CA LEU A 430 -5.89 -16.16 -25.30
C LEU A 430 -6.21 -17.24 -24.27
N GLU A 431 -5.32 -18.21 -24.09
CA GLU A 431 -5.45 -19.24 -23.06
C GLU A 431 -5.38 -18.61 -21.67
N SER A 432 -4.40 -17.74 -21.42
CA SER A 432 -4.27 -17.01 -20.14
C SER A 432 -5.49 -16.16 -19.81
N ASP A 433 -5.98 -15.36 -20.77
CA ASP A 433 -7.18 -14.54 -20.63
C ASP A 433 -8.38 -15.38 -20.24
N ARG A 434 -8.58 -16.50 -20.95
CA ARG A 434 -9.67 -17.43 -20.69
C ARG A 434 -9.58 -18.05 -19.30
N LEU A 435 -8.44 -18.62 -18.94
CA LEU A 435 -8.21 -19.26 -17.63
C LEU A 435 -8.46 -18.27 -16.49
N PHE A 436 -7.97 -17.04 -16.64
CA PHE A 436 -8.15 -16.01 -15.62
C PHE A 436 -9.61 -15.54 -15.52
N LEU A 437 -10.35 -15.45 -16.62
CA LEU A 437 -11.77 -15.13 -16.60
C LEU A 437 -12.62 -16.23 -15.96
N GLU A 438 -12.36 -17.50 -16.30
CA GLU A 438 -13.02 -18.66 -15.67
C GLU A 438 -12.74 -18.68 -14.15
N THR A 439 -11.50 -18.39 -13.76
CA THR A 439 -11.10 -18.22 -12.36
C THR A 439 -11.85 -17.08 -11.68
N ARG A 440 -11.97 -15.92 -12.33
CA ARG A 440 -12.70 -14.77 -11.79
C ARG A 440 -14.17 -15.10 -11.55
N GLU A 441 -14.83 -15.81 -12.44
CA GLU A 441 -16.23 -16.25 -12.25
C GLU A 441 -16.38 -17.17 -11.04
N ASN A 442 -15.41 -18.07 -10.83
CA ASN A 442 -15.36 -18.92 -9.64
C ASN A 442 -15.08 -18.13 -8.34
N LEU A 443 -14.38 -16.99 -8.42
CA LEU A 443 -14.13 -16.09 -7.29
C LEU A 443 -15.31 -15.12 -7.03
N LEU A 444 -16.10 -14.77 -8.06
CA LEU A 444 -17.23 -13.83 -7.99
C LEU A 444 -18.46 -14.36 -7.21
N HIS A 445 -18.55 -15.67 -6.95
CA HIS A 445 -19.54 -16.23 -6.02
C HIS A 445 -19.24 -15.92 -4.54
N ILE A 446 -18.17 -15.20 -4.25
CA ILE A 446 -17.67 -14.92 -2.90
C ILE A 446 -17.73 -13.41 -2.73
N GLY A 447 -18.76 -12.95 -2.03
CA GLY A 447 -19.21 -11.56 -2.04
C GLY A 447 -18.14 -10.53 -1.71
N HIS A 448 -18.03 -9.51 -2.56
CA HIS A 448 -17.92 -8.11 -2.17
C HIS A 448 -18.33 -7.19 -3.32
N GLU A 449 -18.99 -6.10 -2.94
CA GLU A 449 -19.47 -4.99 -3.76
C GLU A 449 -18.31 -4.20 -4.38
N GLY A 450 -18.52 -3.70 -5.60
CA GLY A 450 -17.60 -2.80 -6.28
C GLY A 450 -16.92 -3.41 -7.51
N PHE A 451 -17.68 -3.65 -8.57
CA PHE A 451 -17.11 -3.92 -9.89
C PHE A 451 -17.65 -2.96 -10.94
N VAL A 452 -16.72 -2.25 -11.59
CA VAL A 452 -16.94 -1.68 -12.92
C VAL A 452 -16.55 -2.75 -13.93
N ASP A 453 -17.50 -3.14 -14.76
CA ASP A 453 -17.30 -4.14 -15.81
C ASP A 453 -16.44 -3.56 -16.94
N HIS A 454 -15.16 -3.97 -16.99
CA HIS A 454 -14.26 -3.58 -18.08
C HIS A 454 -14.56 -4.32 -19.40
N LYS A 455 -15.59 -5.18 -19.50
CA LYS A 455 -15.97 -5.78 -20.80
C LYS A 455 -16.51 -4.76 -21.82
N GLU A 456 -16.85 -3.54 -21.42
CA GLU A 456 -17.26 -2.49 -22.36
C GLU A 456 -16.14 -1.54 -22.83
N ILE A 457 -14.96 -1.55 -22.20
CA ILE A 457 -13.84 -0.71 -22.62
C ILE A 457 -12.90 -1.51 -23.52
N ASP A 458 -13.30 -1.79 -24.77
CA ASP A 458 -12.42 -1.68 -25.97
C ASP A 458 -13.03 -2.22 -27.28
N LYS A 459 -14.35 -2.44 -27.38
CA LYS A 459 -14.94 -2.81 -28.69
C LYS A 459 -15.20 -1.61 -29.62
N LYS A 460 -14.93 -0.38 -29.19
CA LYS A 460 -15.30 0.83 -29.96
C LYS A 460 -14.23 1.91 -30.14
N THR A 461 -12.99 1.72 -29.64
CA THR A 461 -11.92 2.72 -29.86
C THR A 461 -10.68 2.06 -30.45
N THR A 462 -10.53 2.17 -31.76
CA THR A 462 -9.28 2.02 -32.53
C THR A 462 -8.26 3.14 -32.20
N ILE A 463 -8.32 3.73 -31.00
CA ILE A 463 -7.40 4.76 -30.55
C ILE A 463 -6.17 4.06 -29.99
N LYS A 464 -5.11 4.13 -30.79
CA LYS A 464 -3.79 3.59 -30.56
C LYS A 464 -3.06 4.45 -29.50
N LYS A 465 -2.44 3.83 -28.48
CA LYS A 465 -1.84 4.52 -27.30
C LYS A 465 -0.32 4.35 -27.25
N ILE A 466 0.40 5.38 -26.77
CA ILE A 466 1.85 5.30 -26.51
C ILE A 466 2.06 4.39 -25.29
N CYS A 467 3.07 3.52 -25.33
CA CYS A 467 3.49 2.80 -24.14
C CYS A 467 4.22 3.77 -23.19
N PHE A 468 3.77 3.87 -21.94
CA PHE A 468 4.37 4.77 -20.94
C PHE A 468 5.60 4.19 -20.24
N SER A 469 5.99 2.93 -20.52
CA SER A 469 7.13 2.28 -19.87
C SER A 469 8.39 3.15 -19.84
N PRO A 470 8.83 3.76 -20.95
CA PRO A 470 10.08 4.52 -20.98
C PRO A 470 10.11 5.77 -20.10
N PHE A 471 8.93 6.21 -19.68
CA PHE A 471 8.73 7.41 -18.91
C PHE A 471 8.53 7.14 -17.42
N GLU A 472 8.15 5.92 -17.06
CA GLU A 472 7.77 5.55 -15.71
C GLU A 472 8.74 4.55 -15.08
N TYR A 473 9.42 3.75 -15.90
CA TYR A 473 10.23 2.62 -15.45
C TYR A 473 11.70 2.82 -15.79
N LEU A 474 12.56 2.54 -14.81
CA LEU A 474 13.99 2.32 -14.99
C LEU A 474 14.31 0.97 -14.36
N VAL A 475 14.81 0.03 -15.16
CA VAL A 475 15.33 -1.26 -14.69
C VAL A 475 16.84 -1.17 -14.68
N ILE A 476 17.45 -1.57 -13.57
CA ILE A 476 18.89 -1.71 -13.39
C ILE A 476 19.17 -3.19 -13.12
N ALA A 477 19.86 -3.82 -14.06
CA ALA A 477 20.32 -5.19 -13.90
C ALA A 477 21.44 -5.30 -12.86
N SER A 478 21.68 -6.51 -12.36
CA SER A 478 22.79 -6.82 -11.43
C SER A 478 24.17 -6.35 -11.95
N THR A 479 24.34 -6.32 -13.27
CA THR A 479 25.55 -5.85 -13.97
C THR A 479 25.73 -4.33 -14.03
N GLY A 480 24.67 -3.56 -13.74
CA GLY A 480 24.59 -2.12 -13.99
C GLY A 480 24.07 -1.73 -15.37
N LYS A 481 23.87 -2.69 -16.29
CA LYS A 481 23.12 -2.43 -17.52
C LYS A 481 21.69 -1.99 -17.20
N ILE A 482 21.15 -1.06 -17.99
CA ILE A 482 19.81 -0.52 -17.76
C ILE A 482 18.86 -0.75 -18.94
N THR A 483 17.57 -0.75 -18.67
CA THR A 483 16.52 -0.63 -19.70
C THR A 483 15.32 0.14 -19.18
N PHE A 484 14.56 0.75 -20.08
CA PHE A 484 13.29 1.43 -19.77
C PHE A 484 12.07 0.65 -20.29
N CYS A 485 12.29 -0.56 -20.80
CA CYS A 485 11.27 -1.41 -21.40
C CYS A 485 11.08 -2.70 -20.62
N CYS A 486 9.85 -3.01 -20.22
CA CYS A 486 9.52 -4.27 -19.54
C CYS A 486 9.71 -5.52 -20.42
N HIS A 487 9.77 -5.37 -21.75
CA HIS A 487 9.99 -6.48 -22.69
C HIS A 487 11.46 -6.67 -23.08
N ASP A 488 12.34 -5.73 -22.76
CA ASP A 488 13.77 -5.80 -23.07
C ASP A 488 14.51 -6.65 -22.02
N THR A 489 14.10 -7.90 -21.93
CA THR A 489 14.67 -8.87 -21.00
C THR A 489 16.05 -9.35 -21.42
N LEU A 490 16.60 -8.94 -22.56
CA LEU A 490 17.98 -9.25 -22.95
C LEU A 490 18.95 -8.10 -22.69
N LEU A 491 18.44 -6.88 -22.42
CA LEU A 491 19.23 -5.66 -22.25
C LEU A 491 20.04 -5.32 -23.52
N GLU A 492 19.45 -5.53 -24.69
CA GLU A 492 20.12 -5.36 -25.99
C GLU A 492 19.77 -4.01 -26.65
N ASN A 493 18.67 -3.38 -26.22
CA ASN A 493 18.18 -2.17 -26.86
C ASN A 493 18.87 -0.90 -26.35
N LEU A 494 19.64 -1.00 -25.26
CA LEU A 494 20.35 0.12 -24.67
C LEU A 494 21.73 -0.33 -24.18
N ASP A 495 22.75 -0.06 -25.00
CA ASP A 495 24.14 -0.27 -24.62
C ASP A 495 24.60 0.87 -23.68
N PHE A 496 24.29 0.73 -22.39
CA PHE A 496 24.66 1.66 -21.34
C PHE A 496 24.76 0.95 -19.99
N ASN A 497 25.86 1.20 -19.27
CA ASN A 497 26.06 0.73 -17.89
C ASN A 497 26.06 1.92 -16.93
N ILE A 498 25.09 1.97 -16.02
CA ILE A 498 24.92 3.11 -15.12
C ILE A 498 26.03 3.24 -14.06
N PHE A 499 26.78 2.17 -13.78
CA PHE A 499 27.89 2.23 -12.83
C PHE A 499 29.16 2.84 -13.40
N ASP A 500 29.31 2.81 -14.73
CA ASP A 500 30.49 3.29 -15.44
C ASP A 500 30.33 4.73 -15.95
N HIS A 501 29.14 5.32 -15.79
CA HIS A 501 28.77 6.61 -16.36
C HIS A 501 28.19 7.57 -15.32
N THR A 502 28.18 8.85 -15.66
CA THR A 502 27.59 9.91 -14.83
C THR A 502 26.07 10.00 -14.99
N ILE A 503 25.39 10.63 -14.02
CA ILE A 503 23.94 10.91 -14.12
C ILE A 503 23.62 11.80 -15.33
N PHE A 504 24.51 12.71 -15.71
CA PHE A 504 24.34 13.54 -16.91
C PHE A 504 24.34 12.70 -18.20
N GLU A 505 25.23 11.72 -18.32
CA GLU A 505 25.26 10.80 -19.46
C GLU A 505 24.04 9.88 -19.48
N PHE A 506 23.59 9.43 -18.31
CA PHE A 506 22.34 8.70 -18.14
C PHE A 506 21.14 9.51 -18.65
N GLU A 507 21.02 10.79 -18.26
CA GLU A 507 19.94 11.68 -18.71
C GLU A 507 19.93 11.85 -20.22
N LYS A 508 21.11 12.01 -20.83
CA LYS A 508 21.24 12.08 -22.30
C LYS A 508 20.75 10.80 -22.97
N LYS A 509 21.07 9.63 -22.40
CA LYS A 509 20.63 8.33 -22.92
C LYS A 509 19.14 8.11 -22.74
N LEU A 510 18.57 8.50 -21.59
CA LEU A 510 17.13 8.48 -21.35
C LEU A 510 16.39 9.32 -22.39
N LYS A 511 16.84 10.56 -22.64
CA LYS A 511 16.25 11.45 -23.65
C LYS A 511 16.26 10.81 -25.04
N ALA A 512 17.42 10.30 -25.47
CA ALA A 512 17.55 9.66 -26.78
C ALA A 512 16.62 8.43 -26.91
N PHE A 513 16.52 7.60 -25.87
CA PHE A 513 15.65 6.43 -25.86
C PHE A 513 14.16 6.82 -25.96
N ILE A 514 13.74 7.86 -25.22
CA ILE A 514 12.38 8.39 -25.29
C ILE A 514 12.07 8.91 -26.70
N GLU A 515 12.98 9.66 -27.32
CA GLU A 515 12.83 10.15 -28.69
C GLU A 515 12.67 8.99 -29.68
N ASP A 516 13.52 7.96 -29.59
CA ASP A 516 13.43 6.77 -30.43
C ASP A 516 12.12 5.99 -30.22
N HIS A 517 11.64 5.92 -28.98
CA HIS A 517 10.38 5.28 -28.64
C HIS A 517 9.18 6.00 -29.27
N ILE A 518 9.10 7.32 -29.07
CA ILE A 518 8.06 8.21 -29.59
C ILE A 518 8.02 8.11 -31.13
N CYS A 519 9.17 8.16 -31.78
CA CYS A 519 9.29 8.12 -33.24
C CYS A 519 9.27 6.71 -33.86
N ASP A 520 8.97 5.66 -33.10
CA ASP A 520 8.89 4.27 -33.58
C ASP A 520 10.19 3.73 -34.21
N ARG A 521 11.33 4.16 -33.68
CA ARG A 521 12.67 3.72 -34.11
C ARG A 521 13.19 2.50 -33.35
N ILE A 522 12.58 2.15 -32.22
CA ILE A 522 12.91 0.94 -31.46
C ILE A 522 12.26 -0.29 -32.11
N SER A 523 13.09 -1.25 -32.56
CA SER A 523 12.64 -2.47 -33.25
C SER A 523 11.69 -3.31 -32.38
N LEU A 524 12.03 -3.51 -31.11
CA LEU A 524 11.23 -4.28 -30.15
C LEU A 524 9.79 -3.73 -30.01
N CYS A 525 9.61 -2.41 -30.14
CA CYS A 525 8.30 -1.78 -30.01
C CYS A 525 7.35 -2.12 -31.18
N LYS A 526 7.87 -2.45 -32.36
CA LYS A 526 7.06 -2.77 -33.55
C LYS A 526 6.30 -4.10 -33.42
N GLU A 527 6.84 -5.03 -32.64
CA GLU A 527 6.25 -6.35 -32.41
C GLU A 527 5.53 -6.45 -31.06
N CYS A 528 5.58 -5.40 -30.25
CA CYS A 528 5.06 -5.37 -28.89
C CYS A 528 3.52 -5.33 -28.87
N SER A 529 2.89 -6.27 -28.15
CA SER A 529 1.43 -6.33 -27.96
C SER A 529 0.89 -5.20 -27.07
N VAL A 530 1.74 -4.59 -26.24
CA VAL A 530 1.39 -3.46 -25.36
C VAL A 530 1.27 -2.16 -26.17
N ARG A 531 2.01 -2.04 -27.30
CA ARG A 531 1.93 -0.89 -28.19
C ARG A 531 0.83 -1.11 -29.23
N LYS A 532 -0.24 -0.33 -29.17
CA LYS A 532 -1.14 -0.15 -30.32
C LYS A 532 -0.53 0.98 -31.17
N SER A 533 0.09 0.66 -32.32
CA SER A 533 0.81 1.60 -33.24
C SER A 533 0.06 2.92 -33.50
N ILE A 534 0.60 4.10 -33.25
CA ILE A 534 -0.15 5.37 -33.44
C ILE A 534 -0.13 5.82 -34.91
N ASN A 535 -1.23 6.40 -35.38
CA ASN A 535 -1.42 6.77 -36.79
C ASN A 535 -1.20 8.26 -37.11
N SER A 536 -1.00 9.16 -36.14
CA SER A 536 -0.78 10.59 -36.41
C SER A 536 0.17 11.26 -35.42
N HIS A 537 0.96 12.22 -35.91
CA HIS A 537 1.91 13.02 -35.13
C HIS A 537 1.22 13.89 -34.07
N GLU A 538 0.01 14.40 -34.35
CA GLU A 538 -0.78 15.22 -33.41
C GLU A 538 -1.18 14.44 -32.14
N ALA A 539 -1.61 13.19 -32.28
CA ALA A 539 -1.97 12.34 -31.14
C ALA A 539 -0.75 12.01 -30.27
N ILE A 540 0.44 11.94 -30.89
CA ILE A 540 1.69 11.74 -30.15
C ILE A 540 2.03 13.00 -29.35
N LEU A 541 1.89 14.18 -29.98
CA LEU A 541 2.17 15.46 -29.33
C LEU A 541 1.23 15.69 -28.14
N GLU A 542 -0.07 15.40 -28.25
CA GLU A 542 -1.03 15.54 -27.15
C GLU A 542 -0.70 14.64 -25.96
N GLU A 543 -0.36 13.38 -26.21
CA GLU A 543 0.02 12.42 -25.16
C GLU A 543 1.36 12.79 -24.51
N VAL A 544 2.34 13.24 -25.30
CA VAL A 544 3.63 13.73 -24.78
C VAL A 544 3.44 15.01 -23.98
N LEU A 545 2.67 15.98 -24.45
CA LEU A 545 2.38 17.22 -23.70
C LEU A 545 1.56 16.94 -22.44
N TYR A 546 0.60 16.01 -22.50
CA TYR A 546 -0.14 15.54 -21.32
C TYR A 546 0.80 14.90 -20.31
N PHE A 547 1.73 14.05 -20.76
CA PHE A 547 2.77 13.46 -19.94
C PHE A 547 3.69 14.55 -19.33
N CYS A 548 4.29 15.41 -20.15
CA CYS A 548 5.14 16.51 -19.72
C CYS A 548 4.47 17.37 -18.64
N ARG A 549 3.18 17.72 -18.83
CA ARG A 549 2.38 18.43 -17.82
C ARG A 549 2.18 17.62 -16.54
N ARG A 550 1.85 16.33 -16.65
CA ARG A 550 1.61 15.44 -15.50
C ARG A 550 2.86 15.24 -14.64
N PHE A 551 4.04 15.26 -15.25
CA PHE A 551 5.31 14.98 -14.59
C PHE A 551 6.22 16.20 -14.43
N ASN A 552 5.73 17.39 -14.80
CA ASN A 552 6.48 18.64 -14.73
C ASN A 552 7.83 18.57 -15.48
N ILE A 553 7.82 17.92 -16.64
CA ILE A 553 8.98 17.84 -17.54
C ILE A 553 8.75 18.84 -18.67
N ASP A 554 9.79 19.60 -19.01
CA ASP A 554 9.75 20.53 -20.13
C ASP A 554 9.56 19.76 -21.46
N PRO A 555 8.49 20.02 -22.24
CA PRO A 555 8.31 19.40 -23.56
C PRO A 555 9.48 19.65 -24.50
N GLU A 556 10.14 20.80 -24.44
CA GLU A 556 11.33 21.11 -25.26
C GLU A 556 12.55 20.28 -24.84
N ALA A 557 12.54 19.76 -23.61
CA ALA A 557 13.56 18.81 -23.15
C ALA A 557 13.35 17.39 -23.69
N ILE A 558 12.16 17.04 -24.21
CA ILE A 558 11.82 15.69 -24.71
C ILE A 558 11.66 15.67 -26.24
N LEU A 559 11.13 16.73 -26.83
CA LEU A 559 10.84 16.82 -28.26
C LEU A 559 11.86 17.73 -28.94
N ASN A 560 12.44 17.26 -30.04
CA ASN A 560 13.34 18.09 -30.84
C ASN A 560 12.57 19.23 -31.52
N LYS A 561 13.24 20.34 -31.87
CA LYS A 561 12.61 21.51 -32.53
C LYS A 561 11.96 21.20 -33.89
N GLU A 562 12.30 20.09 -34.52
CA GLU A 562 11.65 19.62 -35.76
C GLU A 562 10.34 18.85 -35.51
N PHE A 563 10.10 18.42 -34.26
CA PHE A 563 8.90 17.67 -33.86
C PHE A 563 7.83 18.58 -33.21
N LEU A 564 8.26 19.61 -32.48
CA LEU A 564 7.42 20.73 -32.02
C LEU A 564 7.09 21.66 -33.17
#